data_AF-A0A146G7P8-F1
#
_entry.id   AF-A0A146G7P8-F1
#
_cell.length_a   1.000
_cell.length_b   1.000
_cell.length_c   1.000
_cell.angle_alpha   90.00
_cell.angle_beta   90.00
_cell.angle_gamma   90.00
#
_symmetry.space_group_name_H-M   'P 1'
#
loop_
_entity.id
_entity.type
_entity.pdbx_description
1 polymer ?
#
loop_
_entity_poly.entity_id
_entity_poly.type
_entity_poly.pdbx_seq_one_letter_code
_entity_poly.pdbx_strand_id
1 'polypeptide(L)'
;MSAALVCDQCGFHNDLTRVFCHNCGARLTSPPKEVAEAEAPAPAAGASVPGRMQIPPALGTTRVAGSSAPPPGSASTGSALAKFVRAIVATAIFAAMLAAMIQMARTPDGLPPAQIVNTAMADGVSSAVESAAKSGTGLVFKQAQINNFLAARIQALNDGTQAVYQPQFVRAFVRLGSGEYRLYVEETVMGWPVFLCLAQVPVASPQGLSKTDVGGWIGRLPIHPKLLPVVQRLVNPVGASALQAAPDFSKATSISVTPEQITVGYIGASQKPH
;
A
#
# COMPACT_ATOMS: atom_id res chain seq x y z
N MET A 1 -21.75 -41.37 -16.43
CA MET A 1 -21.04 -41.41 -15.13
C MET A 1 -19.63 -40.92 -15.39
N SER A 2 -19.26 -39.74 -14.90
CA SER A 2 -17.94 -39.15 -15.14
C SER A 2 -16.87 -39.96 -14.41
N ALA A 3 -15.89 -40.47 -15.14
CA ALA A 3 -14.79 -41.22 -14.55
C ALA A 3 -13.92 -40.29 -13.67
N ALA A 4 -13.55 -40.76 -12.48
CA ALA A 4 -12.88 -39.97 -11.44
C ALA A 4 -11.56 -40.62 -11.01
N LEU A 5 -10.51 -39.81 -10.85
CA LEU A 5 -9.23 -40.20 -10.24
C LEU A 5 -9.29 -40.02 -8.73
N VAL A 6 -9.02 -41.07 -7.97
CA VAL A 6 -8.95 -41.00 -6.50
C VAL A 6 -7.54 -40.62 -6.07
N CYS A 7 -7.42 -39.67 -5.14
CA CYS A 7 -6.12 -39.28 -4.60
C CYS A 7 -5.62 -40.28 -3.56
N ASP A 8 -4.43 -40.84 -3.76
CA ASP A 8 -3.80 -41.80 -2.83
C ASP A 8 -3.45 -41.22 -1.45
N GLN A 9 -3.39 -39.89 -1.33
CA GLN A 9 -3.03 -39.22 -0.08
C GLN A 9 -4.23 -38.88 0.80
N CYS A 10 -5.40 -38.60 0.21
CA CYS A 10 -6.56 -38.13 0.97
C CYS A 10 -7.90 -38.75 0.58
N GLY A 11 -7.92 -39.64 -0.42
CA GLY A 11 -9.13 -40.31 -0.90
C GLY A 11 -10.10 -39.42 -1.69
N PHE A 12 -9.76 -38.15 -1.95
CA PHE A 12 -10.64 -37.24 -2.67
C PHE A 12 -10.78 -37.62 -4.16
N HIS A 13 -12.01 -37.55 -4.70
CA HIS A 13 -12.30 -37.82 -6.11
C HIS A 13 -12.03 -36.58 -6.97
N ASN A 14 -11.15 -36.72 -7.95
CA ASN A 14 -10.73 -35.66 -8.86
C ASN A 14 -11.11 -36.00 -10.31
N ASP A 15 -11.18 -34.98 -11.15
CA ASP A 15 -11.37 -35.15 -12.59
C ASP A 15 -10.12 -35.78 -13.25
N LEU A 16 -10.32 -36.63 -14.27
CA LEU A 16 -9.26 -37.32 -15.02
C LEU A 16 -8.24 -36.38 -15.68
N THR A 17 -8.62 -35.13 -15.94
CA THR A 17 -7.75 -34.13 -16.56
C THR A 17 -6.75 -33.50 -15.59
N ARG A 18 -6.85 -33.77 -14.28
CA ARG A 18 -6.05 -33.07 -13.26
C ARG A 18 -4.73 -33.76 -12.93
N VAL A 19 -3.68 -32.94 -12.85
CA VAL A 19 -2.32 -33.34 -12.45
C VAL A 19 -2.13 -33.27 -10.92
N PHE A 20 -2.92 -32.47 -10.22
CA PHE A 20 -2.85 -32.28 -8.77
C PHE A 20 -4.22 -32.45 -8.10
N CYS A 21 -4.24 -33.01 -6.91
CA CYS A 21 -5.44 -33.18 -6.10
C CYS A 21 -5.99 -31.81 -5.67
N HIS A 22 -7.30 -31.62 -5.80
CA HIS A 22 -7.96 -30.37 -5.43
C HIS A 22 -7.97 -30.13 -3.91
N ASN A 23 -7.98 -31.20 -3.12
CA ASN A 23 -8.11 -31.11 -1.68
C ASN A 23 -6.74 -30.93 -0.98
N CYS A 24 -5.76 -31.80 -1.27
CA CYS A 24 -4.47 -31.79 -0.56
C CYS A 24 -3.28 -31.30 -1.39
N GLY A 25 -3.45 -31.01 -2.68
CA GLY A 25 -2.38 -30.54 -3.56
C GLY A 25 -1.34 -31.60 -3.97
N ALA A 26 -1.47 -32.85 -3.51
CA ALA A 26 -0.59 -33.93 -3.92
C ALA A 26 -0.71 -34.20 -5.44
N ARG A 27 0.41 -34.54 -6.09
CA ARG A 27 0.43 -34.88 -7.52
C ARG A 27 -0.26 -36.23 -7.73
N LEU A 28 -1.20 -36.29 -8.66
CA LEU A 28 -1.89 -37.52 -9.02
C LEU A 28 -1.01 -38.31 -10.00
N THR A 29 -0.64 -39.53 -9.62
CA THR A 29 0.19 -40.43 -10.42
C THR A 29 -0.64 -41.62 -10.89
N SER A 30 -1.19 -41.57 -12.11
CA SER A 30 -1.19 -42.70 -13.06
C SER A 30 -1.95 -42.38 -14.36
N PRO A 31 -1.50 -42.90 -15.52
CA PRO A 31 -2.17 -42.77 -16.83
C PRO A 31 -3.40 -43.70 -16.93
N PRO A 32 -4.29 -43.52 -17.92
CA PRO A 32 -5.52 -44.30 -18.02
C PRO A 32 -5.22 -45.76 -18.29
N LYS A 33 -5.69 -46.65 -17.41
CA LYS A 33 -5.76 -48.09 -17.68
C LYS A 33 -7.14 -48.37 -18.27
N GLU A 34 -7.24 -48.31 -19.60
CA GLU A 34 -8.40 -48.82 -20.32
C GLU A 34 -8.47 -50.34 -20.17
N VAL A 35 -9.59 -50.81 -19.61
CA VAL A 35 -10.01 -52.21 -19.65
C VAL A 35 -10.83 -52.38 -20.93
N ALA A 36 -10.39 -53.31 -21.78
CA ALA A 36 -10.96 -53.62 -23.08
C ALA A 36 -12.31 -54.34 -22.98
N GLU A 37 -13.18 -54.17 -23.99
CA GLU A 37 -13.97 -55.27 -24.53
C GLU A 37 -14.23 -55.07 -26.03
N ALA A 38 -14.28 -56.20 -26.74
CA ALA A 38 -14.12 -56.41 -28.17
C ALA A 38 -15.36 -56.05 -29.01
N GLU A 39 -15.18 -55.79 -30.31
CA GLU A 39 -15.64 -56.69 -31.41
C GLU A 39 -15.17 -56.16 -32.78
N ALA A 40 -14.67 -57.06 -33.63
CA ALA A 40 -14.36 -56.81 -35.04
C ALA A 40 -15.61 -57.09 -35.91
N PRO A 41 -15.71 -56.61 -37.17
CA PRO A 41 -15.06 -57.36 -38.26
C PRO A 41 -14.52 -56.50 -39.43
N ALA A 42 -13.61 -57.11 -40.19
CA ALA A 42 -13.16 -56.68 -41.53
C ALA A 42 -14.21 -57.12 -42.61
N PRO A 43 -14.19 -56.67 -43.89
CA PRO A 43 -13.03 -56.83 -44.77
C PRO A 43 -12.82 -55.82 -45.94
N ALA A 44 -11.67 -56.00 -46.60
CA ALA A 44 -11.39 -55.95 -48.04
C ALA A 44 -11.07 -54.62 -48.79
N ALA A 45 -9.84 -54.65 -49.34
CA ALA A 45 -9.47 -54.40 -50.74
C ALA A 45 -9.31 -52.96 -51.27
N GLY A 46 -8.06 -52.67 -51.67
CA GLY A 46 -7.76 -52.06 -52.97
C GLY A 46 -7.15 -50.65 -52.96
N ALA A 47 -6.38 -50.39 -54.02
CA ALA A 47 -5.85 -49.10 -54.50
C ALA A 47 -4.54 -48.63 -53.85
N SER A 48 -3.38 -48.94 -54.43
CA SER A 48 -2.74 -48.27 -55.58
C SER A 48 -2.10 -46.91 -55.22
N VAL A 49 -0.77 -46.91 -55.24
CA VAL A 49 0.12 -45.74 -55.32
C VAL A 49 -0.19 -44.96 -56.60
N PRO A 50 -0.25 -43.62 -56.55
CA PRO A 50 0.62 -42.86 -57.44
C PRO A 50 1.18 -41.57 -56.81
N GLY A 51 2.26 -41.07 -57.40
CA GLY A 51 2.44 -39.62 -57.51
C GLY A 51 3.42 -38.97 -56.54
N ARG A 52 4.71 -39.18 -56.79
CA ARG A 52 5.78 -38.26 -56.41
C ARG A 52 5.51 -36.89 -57.06
N MET A 53 5.10 -35.90 -56.26
CA MET A 53 5.09 -34.50 -56.67
C MET A 53 6.13 -33.75 -55.84
N GLN A 54 7.23 -33.36 -56.50
CA GLN A 54 8.29 -32.52 -55.93
C GLN A 54 7.76 -31.10 -55.75
N ILE A 55 7.85 -30.58 -54.53
CA ILE A 55 7.67 -29.15 -54.23
C ILE A 55 9.08 -28.57 -54.04
N PRO A 56 9.43 -27.42 -54.66
CA PRO A 56 10.73 -26.77 -54.53
C PRO A 56 10.97 -26.22 -53.10
N PRO A 57 12.24 -26.01 -52.69
CA PRO A 57 12.56 -25.69 -51.31
C PRO A 57 12.12 -24.27 -50.97
N ALA A 58 11.29 -24.13 -49.93
CA ALA A 58 11.10 -22.84 -49.28
C ALA A 58 12.31 -22.53 -48.40
N LEU A 59 12.90 -21.37 -48.68
CA LEU A 59 13.90 -20.67 -47.88
C LEU A 59 13.62 -20.77 -46.37
N GLY A 60 14.68 -21.05 -45.60
CA GLY A 60 14.77 -20.56 -44.22
C GLY A 60 14.61 -21.59 -43.11
N THR A 61 15.32 -22.71 -43.14
CA THR A 61 15.61 -23.45 -41.90
C THR A 61 16.80 -22.80 -41.21
N THR A 62 16.53 -21.97 -40.20
CA THR A 62 17.50 -21.67 -39.15
C THR A 62 17.95 -23.01 -38.54
N ARG A 63 19.23 -23.33 -38.69
CA ARG A 63 19.85 -24.43 -37.95
C ARG A 63 19.59 -24.18 -36.47
N VAL A 64 18.81 -25.05 -35.83
CA VAL A 64 18.87 -25.24 -34.39
C VAL A 64 20.31 -25.67 -34.11
N ALA A 65 21.09 -24.75 -33.56
CA ALA A 65 22.42 -25.04 -33.07
C ALA A 65 22.31 -26.22 -32.11
N GLY A 66 23.04 -27.29 -32.41
CA GLY A 66 23.12 -28.48 -31.59
C GLY A 66 23.41 -28.09 -30.15
N SER A 67 22.60 -28.62 -29.24
CA SER A 67 22.92 -28.72 -27.83
C SER A 67 24.18 -29.56 -27.69
N SER A 68 25.35 -28.95 -27.76
CA SER A 68 26.52 -29.50 -27.13
C SER A 68 26.28 -29.42 -25.62
N ALA A 69 26.04 -30.58 -25.00
CA ALA A 69 26.18 -30.70 -23.57
C ALA A 69 27.57 -30.16 -23.20
N PRO A 70 27.69 -29.20 -22.26
CA PRO A 70 29.00 -28.74 -21.83
C PRO A 70 29.76 -29.93 -21.20
N PRO A 71 31.08 -30.05 -21.43
CA PRO A 71 31.87 -31.16 -20.90
C PRO A 71 31.76 -31.20 -19.36
N PRO A 72 31.70 -32.38 -18.74
CA PRO A 72 31.69 -32.50 -17.29
C PRO A 72 33.08 -32.12 -16.78
N GLY A 73 33.21 -30.93 -16.18
CA GLY A 73 34.47 -30.53 -15.55
C GLY A 73 34.76 -29.04 -15.43
N SER A 74 34.01 -28.14 -16.07
CA SER A 74 34.24 -26.69 -15.93
C SER A 74 33.15 -25.99 -15.13
N ALA A 75 32.87 -26.50 -13.92
CA ALA A 75 32.30 -25.64 -12.89
C ALA A 75 33.41 -24.66 -12.47
N SER A 76 33.56 -23.56 -13.24
CA SER A 76 34.49 -22.51 -12.87
C SER A 76 34.13 -22.05 -11.46
N THR A 77 35.10 -22.08 -10.56
CA THR A 77 34.93 -21.67 -9.15
C THR A 77 34.35 -20.25 -9.05
N GLY A 78 34.56 -19.41 -10.08
CA GLY A 78 33.91 -18.11 -10.24
C GLY A 78 32.38 -18.15 -10.40
N SER A 79 31.82 -19.19 -11.01
CA SER A 79 30.35 -19.34 -11.14
C SER A 79 29.68 -19.77 -9.83
N ALA A 80 30.36 -20.58 -9.01
CA ALA A 80 29.88 -20.97 -7.69
C ALA A 80 29.95 -19.79 -6.70
N LEU A 81 31.07 -19.06 -6.69
CA LEU A 81 31.22 -17.85 -5.88
C LEU A 81 30.21 -16.77 -6.29
N ALA A 82 30.01 -16.53 -7.59
CA ALA A 82 29.01 -15.58 -8.06
C ALA A 82 27.57 -15.97 -7.68
N LYS A 83 27.23 -17.27 -7.75
CA LYS A 83 25.93 -17.78 -7.28
C LYS A 83 25.76 -17.61 -5.77
N PHE A 84 26.80 -17.88 -4.99
CA PHE A 84 26.79 -17.70 -3.55
C PHE A 84 26.64 -16.22 -3.15
N VAL A 85 27.42 -15.32 -3.76
CA VAL A 85 27.30 -13.87 -3.53
C VAL A 85 25.90 -13.38 -3.91
N ARG A 86 25.36 -13.81 -5.06
CA ARG A 86 23.99 -13.47 -5.47
C ARG A 86 22.95 -13.97 -4.47
N ALA A 87 23.12 -15.18 -3.92
CA ALA A 87 22.22 -15.73 -2.91
C ALA A 87 22.28 -14.93 -1.59
N ILE A 88 23.47 -14.52 -1.15
CA ILE A 88 23.63 -13.64 0.02
C ILE A 88 22.95 -12.30 -0.21
N VAL A 89 23.22 -11.66 -1.35
CA VAL A 89 22.61 -10.35 -1.68
C VAL A 89 21.10 -10.47 -1.78
N ALA A 90 20.57 -11.51 -2.42
CA ALA A 90 19.13 -11.74 -2.50
C ALA A 90 18.51 -11.95 -1.10
N THR A 91 19.18 -12.72 -0.24
CA THR A 91 18.75 -12.94 1.15
C THR A 91 18.75 -11.65 1.95
N ALA A 92 19.80 -10.83 1.81
CA ALA A 92 19.91 -9.54 2.48
C ALA A 92 18.81 -8.57 2.02
N ILE A 93 18.51 -8.51 0.71
CA ILE A 93 17.42 -7.71 0.17
C ILE A 93 16.07 -8.19 0.72
N PHE A 94 15.83 -9.51 0.74
CA PHE A 94 14.60 -10.07 1.28
C PHE A 94 14.43 -9.75 2.77
N ALA A 95 15.49 -9.92 3.56
CA ALA A 95 15.49 -9.56 4.98
C ALA A 95 15.22 -8.06 5.19
N ALA A 96 15.82 -7.18 4.38
CA ALA A 96 15.58 -5.75 4.43
C ALA A 96 14.12 -5.38 4.06
N MET A 97 13.55 -6.02 3.03
CA MET A 97 12.15 -5.82 2.65
C MET A 97 11.20 -6.27 3.76
N LEU A 98 11.43 -7.45 4.35
CA LEU A 98 10.64 -7.94 5.47
C LEU A 98 10.74 -7.00 6.68
N ALA A 99 11.93 -6.53 7.00
CA ALA A 99 12.13 -5.55 8.07
C ALA A 99 11.38 -4.24 7.78
N ALA A 100 11.40 -3.75 6.54
CA ALA A 100 10.64 -2.57 6.14
C ALA A 100 9.13 -2.77 6.30
N MET A 101 8.59 -3.92 5.89
CA MET A 101 7.18 -4.26 6.10
C MET A 101 6.81 -4.30 7.59
N ILE A 102 7.66 -4.89 8.43
CA ILE A 102 7.46 -4.90 9.88
C ILE A 102 7.45 -3.47 10.43
N GLN A 103 8.38 -2.61 10.00
CA GLN A 103 8.41 -1.21 10.45
C GLN A 103 7.19 -0.41 9.98
N MET A 104 6.65 -0.69 8.79
CA MET A 104 5.41 -0.08 8.31
C MET A 104 4.19 -0.52 9.13
N ALA A 105 4.14 -1.78 9.56
CA ALA A 105 3.03 -2.32 10.35
C ALA A 105 3.09 -1.94 11.84
N ARG A 106 4.24 -1.50 12.34
CA ARG A 106 4.40 -1.13 13.74
C ARG A 106 3.83 0.26 14.03
N THR A 107 3.22 0.38 15.21
CA THR A 107 2.76 1.65 15.76
C THR A 107 3.93 2.63 15.89
N PRO A 108 3.80 3.89 15.42
CA PRO A 108 4.80 4.93 15.61
C PRO A 108 5.14 5.15 17.10
N ASP A 109 6.36 5.61 17.39
CA ASP A 109 6.76 5.92 18.76
C ASP A 109 6.18 7.27 19.23
N GLY A 110 5.77 7.33 20.50
CA GLY A 110 5.25 8.56 21.11
C GLY A 110 3.84 8.94 20.65
N LEU A 111 3.01 7.95 20.33
CA LEU A 111 1.59 8.14 20.03
C LEU A 111 0.87 8.79 21.23
N PRO A 112 0.18 9.93 21.05
CA PRO A 112 -0.68 10.45 22.10
C PRO A 112 -1.83 9.46 22.35
N PRO A 113 -2.27 9.29 23.61
CA PRO A 113 -3.42 8.47 23.93
C PRO A 113 -4.65 8.98 23.17
N ALA A 114 -5.57 8.07 22.83
CA ALA A 114 -6.85 8.46 22.25
C ALA A 114 -7.54 9.46 23.19
N GLN A 115 -7.89 10.63 22.66
CA GLN A 115 -8.55 11.67 23.43
C GLN A 115 -10.03 11.29 23.59
N ILE A 116 -10.55 11.45 24.81
CA ILE A 116 -12.00 11.41 25.02
C ILE A 116 -12.55 12.68 24.40
N VAL A 117 -13.40 12.53 23.38
CA VAL A 117 -13.95 13.66 22.63
C VAL A 117 -14.76 14.56 23.55
N ASN A 118 -14.29 15.80 23.70
CA ASN A 118 -15.01 16.88 24.38
C ASN A 118 -15.48 17.89 23.32
N THR A 119 -16.76 17.81 22.97
CA THR A 119 -17.36 18.67 21.94
C THR A 119 -17.32 20.14 22.34
N ALA A 120 -17.57 20.47 23.61
CA ALA A 120 -17.53 21.85 24.10
C ALA A 120 -16.13 22.49 23.94
N MET A 121 -15.06 21.72 24.15
CA MET A 121 -13.70 22.20 23.88
C MET A 121 -13.45 22.43 22.39
N ALA A 122 -13.97 21.55 21.51
CA ALA A 122 -13.83 21.72 20.07
C ALA A 122 -14.61 22.92 19.54
N ASP A 123 -15.82 23.16 20.06
CA ASP A 123 -16.62 24.36 19.78
C ASP A 123 -15.92 25.63 20.27
N GLY A 124 -15.30 25.57 21.46
CA GLY A 124 -14.50 26.67 22.00
C GLY A 124 -13.30 27.02 21.11
N VAL A 125 -12.62 26.03 20.51
CA VAL A 125 -11.55 26.28 19.53
C VAL A 125 -12.09 26.98 18.29
N SER A 126 -13.18 26.48 17.68
CA SER A 126 -13.81 27.13 16.51
C SER A 126 -14.19 28.59 16.81
N SER A 127 -14.85 28.83 17.94
CA SER A 127 -15.30 30.17 18.34
C SER A 127 -14.14 31.12 18.63
N ALA A 128 -13.09 30.64 19.30
CA ALA A 128 -11.90 31.45 19.56
C ALA A 128 -11.22 31.88 18.25
N VAL A 129 -11.09 30.96 17.28
CA VAL A 129 -10.53 31.22 15.96
C VAL A 129 -11.34 32.27 15.20
N GLU A 130 -12.67 32.13 15.17
CA GLU A 130 -13.55 33.09 14.51
C GLU A 130 -13.43 34.49 15.15
N SER A 131 -13.45 34.54 16.49
CA SER A 131 -13.30 35.80 17.22
C SER A 131 -11.95 36.45 16.93
N ALA A 132 -10.87 35.68 16.94
CA ALA A 132 -9.51 36.17 16.68
C ALA A 132 -9.31 36.64 15.24
N ALA A 133 -9.91 35.95 14.26
CA ALA A 133 -9.90 36.38 12.87
C ALA A 133 -10.60 37.73 12.68
N LYS A 134 -11.65 38.01 13.46
CA LYS A 134 -12.36 39.30 13.43
C LYS A 134 -11.57 40.40 14.15
N SER A 135 -11.04 40.12 15.35
CA SER A 135 -10.37 41.10 16.20
C SER A 135 -8.90 41.36 15.85
N GLY A 136 -8.24 40.43 15.14
CA GLY A 136 -6.80 40.49 14.87
C GLY A 136 -5.93 40.10 16.06
N THR A 137 -6.43 39.23 16.94
CA THR A 137 -5.67 38.79 18.12
C THR A 137 -4.92 37.49 17.88
N GLY A 138 -3.79 37.29 18.56
CA GLY A 138 -3.10 35.99 18.57
C GLY A 138 -3.82 34.97 19.46
N LEU A 139 -3.80 33.70 19.06
CA LEU A 139 -4.29 32.57 19.84
C LEU A 139 -3.16 31.59 20.12
N VAL A 140 -3.24 30.91 21.26
CA VAL A 140 -2.32 29.84 21.64
C VAL A 140 -3.13 28.58 21.89
N PHE A 141 -2.78 27.50 21.17
CA PHE A 141 -3.42 26.20 21.30
C PHE A 141 -2.42 25.17 21.79
N LYS A 142 -2.77 24.45 22.85
CA LYS A 142 -2.00 23.29 23.31
C LYS A 142 -2.27 22.09 22.40
N GLN A 143 -1.31 21.17 22.31
CA GLN A 143 -1.46 19.93 21.52
C GLN A 143 -2.75 19.16 21.87
N ALA A 144 -3.13 19.10 23.15
CA ALA A 144 -4.36 18.42 23.59
C ALA A 144 -5.64 19.05 23.02
N GLN A 145 -5.70 20.39 22.93
CA GLN A 145 -6.85 21.09 22.36
C GLN A 145 -6.98 20.83 20.86
N ILE A 146 -5.86 20.83 20.14
CA ILE A 146 -5.82 20.52 18.71
C ILE A 146 -6.26 19.07 18.48
N ASN A 147 -5.73 18.12 19.25
CA ASN A 147 -6.08 16.71 19.10
C ASN A 147 -7.55 16.44 19.46
N ASN A 148 -8.09 17.10 20.48
CA ASN A 148 -9.51 17.03 20.78
C ASN A 148 -10.37 17.62 19.64
N PHE A 149 -9.95 18.76 19.07
CA PHE A 149 -10.63 19.36 17.93
C PHE A 149 -10.65 18.41 16.72
N LEU A 150 -9.50 17.81 16.38
CA LEU A 150 -9.39 16.84 15.28
C LEU A 150 -10.29 15.62 15.52
N ALA A 151 -10.27 15.07 16.74
CA ALA A 151 -11.11 13.94 17.10
C ALA A 151 -12.62 14.26 17.07
N ALA A 152 -13.00 15.51 17.35
CA ALA A 152 -14.40 15.95 17.34
C ALA A 152 -14.92 16.32 15.95
N ARG A 153 -14.05 16.85 15.07
CA ARG A 153 -14.46 17.46 13.79
C ARG A 153 -14.18 16.61 12.56
N ILE A 154 -13.17 15.75 12.61
CA ILE A 154 -12.86 14.87 11.47
C ILE A 154 -13.77 13.66 11.55
N GLN A 155 -14.75 13.61 10.65
CA GLN A 155 -15.59 12.45 10.43
C GLN A 155 -14.98 11.59 9.31
N ALA A 156 -15.06 10.27 9.46
CA ALA A 156 -14.58 9.33 8.45
C ALA A 156 -15.26 9.61 7.10
N LEU A 157 -14.47 9.69 6.01
CA LEU A 157 -15.01 9.75 4.65
C LEU A 157 -15.72 8.46 4.22
N ASN A 158 -15.52 7.36 4.97
CA ASN A 158 -16.09 6.05 4.70
C ASN A 158 -16.86 5.58 5.94
N ASP A 159 -18.19 5.64 5.88
CA ASP A 159 -19.15 5.18 6.90
C ASP A 159 -19.34 3.64 6.91
N GLY A 160 -18.39 2.90 6.34
CA GLY A 160 -18.45 1.43 6.26
C GLY A 160 -19.39 0.89 5.17
N THR A 161 -19.97 1.73 4.33
CA THR A 161 -20.88 1.29 3.24
C THR A 161 -20.17 0.87 1.94
N GLN A 162 -18.84 0.99 1.85
CA GLN A 162 -18.08 0.61 0.66
C GLN A 162 -17.15 -0.61 0.87
N ALA A 163 -16.76 -1.19 -0.26
CA ALA A 163 -16.10 -2.49 -0.43
C ALA A 163 -15.08 -2.87 0.66
N VAL A 164 -15.05 -4.17 1.00
CA VAL A 164 -14.19 -4.85 2.01
C VAL A 164 -12.71 -4.42 2.01
N TYR A 165 -12.21 -3.85 0.91
CA TYR A 165 -10.81 -3.49 0.71
C TYR A 165 -10.48 -2.00 0.92
N GLN A 166 -11.41 -1.17 1.40
CA GLN A 166 -11.12 0.24 1.65
C GLN A 166 -10.52 0.50 3.04
N PRO A 167 -9.57 1.43 3.16
CA PRO A 167 -9.09 1.89 4.46
C PRO A 167 -10.24 2.51 5.25
N GLN A 168 -10.41 2.08 6.49
CA GLN A 168 -11.36 2.67 7.43
C GLN A 168 -10.64 3.68 8.31
N PHE A 169 -11.04 4.94 8.23
CA PHE A 169 -10.49 5.99 9.10
C PHE A 169 -10.84 5.70 10.57
N VAL A 170 -9.83 5.71 11.44
CA VAL A 170 -9.99 5.51 12.89
C VAL A 170 -9.90 6.85 13.62
N ARG A 171 -8.81 7.59 13.41
CA ARG A 171 -8.61 8.91 14.01
C ARG A 171 -7.50 9.68 13.31
N ALA A 172 -7.45 10.98 13.58
CA ALA A 172 -6.34 11.85 13.24
C ALA A 172 -5.87 12.62 14.47
N PHE A 173 -4.57 12.87 14.54
CA PHE A 173 -3.98 13.65 15.62
C PHE A 173 -2.69 14.32 15.13
N VAL A 174 -2.26 15.33 15.86
CA VAL A 174 -1.05 16.07 15.60
C VAL A 174 -0.07 15.88 16.74
N ARG A 175 1.21 15.82 16.37
CA ARG A 175 2.33 15.95 17.29
C ARG A 175 3.11 17.21 16.94
N LEU A 176 3.31 18.06 17.94
CA LEU A 176 4.06 19.30 17.79
C LEU A 176 5.55 19.05 17.97
N GLY A 177 6.36 19.69 17.12
CA GLY A 177 7.81 19.68 17.18
C GLY A 177 8.36 21.11 17.24
N SER A 178 9.68 21.23 17.04
CA SER A 178 10.36 22.52 17.01
C SER A 178 10.26 23.13 15.61
N GLY A 179 9.23 23.94 15.36
CA GLY A 179 9.01 24.59 14.05
C GLY A 179 8.29 23.73 13.00
N GLU A 180 8.00 22.46 13.31
CA GLU A 180 7.20 21.57 12.49
C GLU A 180 6.05 20.97 13.30
N TYR A 181 4.97 20.59 12.63
CA TYR A 181 3.95 19.72 13.19
C TYR A 181 3.82 18.46 12.33
N ARG A 182 3.52 17.34 12.98
CA ARG A 182 3.32 16.06 12.30
C ARG A 182 1.86 15.68 12.40
N LEU A 183 1.18 15.62 11.25
CA LEU A 183 -0.19 15.14 11.15
C LEU A 183 -0.17 13.64 10.92
N TYR A 184 -0.75 12.90 11.86
CA TYR A 184 -0.93 11.46 11.78
C TYR A 184 -2.38 11.14 11.46
N VAL A 185 -2.56 10.14 10.59
CA VAL A 185 -3.83 9.52 10.26
C VAL A 185 -3.71 8.04 10.58
N GLU A 186 -4.60 7.55 11.42
CA GLU A 186 -4.73 6.14 11.74
C GLU A 186 -5.90 5.58 10.93
N GLU A 187 -5.61 4.55 10.14
CA GLU A 187 -6.58 3.84 9.31
C GLU A 187 -6.50 2.34 9.59
N THR A 188 -7.58 1.61 9.38
CA THR A 188 -7.61 0.16 9.42
C THR A 188 -7.70 -0.38 8.00
N VAL A 189 -6.72 -1.19 7.60
CA VAL A 189 -6.68 -1.87 6.29
C VAL A 189 -6.70 -3.37 6.53
N MET A 190 -7.73 -4.06 6.06
CA MET A 190 -7.91 -5.52 6.27
C MET A 190 -7.83 -5.94 7.75
N GLY A 191 -8.31 -5.10 8.67
CA GLY A 191 -8.25 -5.34 10.12
C GLY A 191 -6.92 -4.98 10.78
N TRP A 192 -5.93 -4.50 10.03
CA TRP A 192 -4.63 -4.08 10.56
C TRP A 192 -4.55 -2.55 10.65
N PRO A 193 -4.06 -2.00 11.78
CA PRO A 193 -3.86 -0.56 11.91
C PRO A 193 -2.66 -0.10 11.08
N VAL A 194 -2.87 0.91 10.25
CA VAL A 194 -1.86 1.58 9.44
C VAL A 194 -1.80 3.04 9.86
N PHE A 195 -0.59 3.54 10.09
CA PHE A 195 -0.35 4.92 10.47
C PHE A 195 0.32 5.66 9.33
N LEU A 196 -0.33 6.69 8.82
CA LEU A 196 0.23 7.59 7.82
C LEU A 196 0.61 8.90 8.50
N CYS A 197 1.77 9.45 8.17
CA CYS A 197 2.25 10.69 8.76
C CYS A 197 2.80 11.64 7.70
N LEU A 198 2.51 12.93 7.85
CA LEU A 198 3.19 14.02 7.15
C LEU A 198 3.78 14.99 8.17
N ALA A 199 5.07 15.31 8.02
CA ALA A 199 5.69 16.43 8.73
C ALA A 199 5.55 17.69 7.87
N GLN A 200 5.01 18.73 8.47
CA GLN A 200 4.66 19.97 7.78
C GLN A 200 5.26 21.15 8.55
N VAL A 201 5.96 22.01 7.82
CA VAL A 201 6.44 23.30 8.33
C VAL A 201 5.48 24.35 7.80
N PRO A 202 4.82 25.12 8.67
CA PRO A 202 3.96 26.17 8.19
C PRO A 202 4.80 27.35 7.67
N VAL A 203 4.34 27.96 6.59
CA VAL A 203 4.99 29.10 5.93
C VAL A 203 3.98 30.21 5.81
N ALA A 204 4.26 31.34 6.46
CA ALA A 204 3.47 32.55 6.26
C ALA A 204 3.70 33.10 4.84
N SER A 205 2.63 33.30 4.10
CA SER A 205 2.63 33.91 2.76
C SER A 205 1.76 35.18 2.79
N PRO A 206 2.03 36.17 1.91
CA PRO A 206 1.14 37.33 1.74
C PRO A 206 -0.32 36.96 1.41
N GLN A 207 -0.54 35.74 0.89
CA GLN A 207 -1.84 35.20 0.50
C GLN A 207 -2.51 34.37 1.61
N GLY A 208 -1.88 34.23 2.78
CA GLY A 208 -2.37 33.46 3.92
C GLY A 208 -1.36 32.42 4.41
N LEU A 209 -1.80 31.51 5.28
CA LEU A 209 -0.96 30.39 5.71
C LEU A 209 -0.82 29.35 4.59
N SER A 210 0.43 29.06 4.24
CA SER A 210 0.80 27.89 3.45
C SER A 210 1.52 26.87 4.33
N LYS A 211 1.77 25.69 3.79
CA LYS A 211 2.54 24.64 4.43
C LYS A 211 3.48 23.99 3.43
N THR A 212 4.65 23.60 3.92
CA THR A 212 5.63 22.84 3.16
C THR A 212 5.79 21.48 3.81
N ASP A 213 5.59 20.42 3.04
CA ASP A 213 5.80 19.05 3.53
C ASP A 213 7.30 18.74 3.51
N VAL A 214 7.86 18.48 4.70
CA VAL A 214 9.29 18.23 4.89
C VAL A 214 9.61 16.74 5.04
N GLY A 215 8.60 15.90 5.24
CA GLY A 215 8.78 14.45 5.34
C GLY A 215 7.46 13.70 5.47
N GLY A 216 7.54 12.38 5.35
CA GLY A 216 6.40 11.49 5.56
C GLY A 216 6.81 10.12 6.06
N TRP A 217 5.87 9.42 6.69
CA TRP A 217 6.08 8.07 7.23
C TRP A 217 4.87 7.18 6.99
N ILE A 218 5.15 5.89 6.87
CA ILE A 218 4.16 4.81 6.99
C ILE A 218 4.61 3.95 8.17
N GLY A 219 3.80 3.91 9.23
CA GLY A 219 4.21 3.36 10.52
C GLY A 219 5.45 4.06 11.04
N ARG A 220 6.52 3.29 11.25
CA ARG A 220 7.84 3.79 11.66
C ARG A 220 8.78 4.09 10.50
N LEU A 221 8.41 3.73 9.27
CA LEU A 221 9.32 3.83 8.13
C LEU A 221 9.23 5.22 7.49
N PRO A 222 10.33 6.00 7.44
CA PRO A 222 10.37 7.23 6.67
C PRO A 222 10.27 6.90 5.17
N ILE A 223 9.43 7.65 4.47
CA ILE A 223 9.29 7.49 3.02
C ILE A 223 10.31 8.38 2.31
N HIS A 224 10.81 7.89 1.19
CA HIS A 224 11.66 8.69 0.31
C HIS A 224 10.86 9.88 -0.27
N PRO A 225 11.46 11.07 -0.48
CA PRO A 225 10.77 12.26 -0.99
C PRO A 225 9.96 12.03 -2.29
N LYS A 226 10.45 11.16 -3.18
CA LYS A 226 9.73 10.77 -4.42
C LYS A 226 8.38 10.08 -4.17
N LEU A 227 8.17 9.49 -3.00
CA LEU A 227 6.93 8.82 -2.60
C LEU A 227 6.03 9.71 -1.73
N LEU A 228 6.50 10.90 -1.35
CA LEU A 228 5.73 11.87 -0.57
C LEU A 228 4.37 12.22 -1.23
N PRO A 229 4.26 12.39 -2.57
CA PRO A 229 2.98 12.64 -3.22
C PRO A 229 1.91 11.56 -2.98
N VAL A 230 2.33 10.31 -2.78
CA VAL A 230 1.41 9.21 -2.49
C VAL A 230 0.81 9.37 -1.11
N VAL A 231 1.63 9.65 -0.09
CA VAL A 231 1.17 9.86 1.28
C VAL A 231 0.39 11.17 1.41
N GLN A 232 0.80 12.22 0.69
CA GLN A 232 0.05 13.46 0.55
C GLN A 232 -1.39 13.21 0.07
N ARG A 233 -1.58 12.35 -0.93
CA ARG A 233 -2.92 12.06 -1.46
C ARG A 233 -3.85 11.42 -0.42
N LEU A 234 -3.28 10.64 0.51
CA LEU A 234 -4.05 9.94 1.55
C LEU A 234 -4.31 10.84 2.77
N VAL A 235 -3.33 11.65 3.18
CA VAL A 235 -3.41 12.46 4.40
C VAL A 235 -4.04 13.84 4.15
N ASN A 236 -3.88 14.44 2.97
CA ASN A 236 -4.40 15.78 2.68
C ASN A 236 -5.92 15.91 2.80
N PRO A 237 -6.75 14.93 2.38
CA PRO A 237 -8.20 15.00 2.59
C PRO A 237 -8.59 15.16 4.06
N VAL A 238 -7.86 14.50 4.96
CA VAL A 238 -8.06 14.58 6.42
C VAL A 238 -7.66 15.96 6.95
N GLY A 239 -6.56 16.52 6.46
CA GLY A 239 -6.20 17.90 6.78
C GLY A 239 -7.22 18.91 6.25
N ALA A 240 -7.75 18.69 5.04
CA ALA A 240 -8.74 19.55 4.42
C ALA A 240 -10.09 19.53 5.16
N SER A 241 -10.54 18.37 5.65
CA SER A 241 -11.78 18.29 6.44
C SER A 241 -11.66 19.04 7.77
N ALA A 242 -10.49 19.02 8.42
CA ALA A 242 -10.22 19.84 9.60
C ALA A 242 -10.31 21.35 9.30
N LEU A 243 -9.76 21.79 8.15
CA LEU A 243 -9.85 23.18 7.69
C LEU A 243 -11.29 23.59 7.34
N GLN A 244 -12.09 22.68 6.78
CA GLN A 244 -13.52 22.93 6.53
C GLN A 244 -14.31 23.12 7.81
N ALA A 245 -13.94 22.44 8.91
CA ALA A 245 -14.59 22.58 10.20
C ALA A 245 -14.25 23.90 10.92
N ALA A 246 -13.19 24.60 10.50
CA ALA A 246 -12.80 25.90 11.02
C ALA A 246 -12.11 26.73 9.90
N PRO A 247 -12.90 27.26 8.94
CA PRO A 247 -12.37 27.90 7.74
C PRO A 247 -11.53 29.14 8.03
N ASP A 248 -11.78 29.81 9.15
CA ASP A 248 -11.07 31.01 9.57
C ASP A 248 -9.59 30.76 9.89
N PHE A 249 -9.15 29.51 10.13
CA PHE A 249 -7.71 29.21 10.24
C PHE A 249 -6.92 29.60 8.99
N SER A 250 -7.54 29.55 7.80
CA SER A 250 -6.89 29.96 6.56
C SER A 250 -6.58 31.46 6.49
N LYS A 251 -7.27 32.29 7.30
CA LYS A 251 -7.10 33.74 7.38
C LYS A 251 -5.95 34.17 8.29
N ALA A 252 -5.34 33.22 9.01
CA ALA A 252 -4.20 33.52 9.84
C ALA A 252 -3.02 34.04 9.00
N THR A 253 -2.25 34.94 9.60
CA THR A 253 -1.15 35.67 8.95
C THR A 253 0.20 35.25 9.48
N SER A 254 0.24 34.70 10.69
CA SER A 254 1.42 34.09 11.27
C SER A 254 1.06 32.82 12.01
N ILE A 255 2.02 31.92 12.07
CA ILE A 255 1.91 30.69 12.85
C ILE A 255 3.31 30.31 13.31
N SER A 256 3.43 29.96 14.57
CA SER A 256 4.65 29.41 15.14
C SER A 256 4.32 28.14 15.90
N VAL A 257 5.18 27.14 15.76
CA VAL A 257 5.01 25.82 16.35
C VAL A 257 6.14 25.58 17.33
N THR A 258 5.79 25.35 18.58
CA THR A 258 6.72 24.85 19.61
C THR A 258 6.29 23.44 20.01
N PRO A 259 7.15 22.66 20.70
CA PRO A 259 6.82 21.30 21.11
C PRO A 259 5.56 21.17 21.98
N GLU A 260 5.08 22.26 22.61
CA GLU A 260 3.94 22.22 23.53
C GLU A 260 2.68 22.89 22.96
N GLN A 261 2.86 23.88 22.07
CA GLN A 261 1.77 24.73 21.60
C GLN A 261 1.98 25.29 20.20
N ILE A 262 0.88 25.60 19.54
CA ILE A 262 0.85 26.39 18.31
C ILE A 262 0.34 27.78 18.65
N THR A 263 1.07 28.81 18.25
CA THR A 263 0.59 30.18 18.28
C THR A 263 0.15 30.57 16.87
N VAL A 264 -1.06 31.11 16.73
CA VAL A 264 -1.63 31.56 15.47
C VAL A 264 -1.95 33.04 15.58
N GLY A 265 -1.43 33.87 14.68
CA GLY A 265 -1.70 35.30 14.62
C GLY A 265 -2.63 35.65 13.48
N TYR A 266 -3.49 36.65 13.70
CA TYR A 266 -4.41 37.20 12.72
C TYR A 266 -4.16 38.70 12.59
N ILE A 267 -4.29 39.25 11.38
CA ILE A 267 -4.42 40.70 11.18
C ILE A 267 -5.92 40.99 11.11
N GLY A 268 -6.41 41.83 12.01
CA GLY A 268 -7.84 42.15 12.09
C GLY A 268 -8.34 42.80 10.81
N ALA A 269 -9.61 42.62 10.50
CA ALA A 269 -10.23 43.20 9.29
C ALA A 269 -10.05 44.74 9.20
N SER A 270 -9.93 45.42 10.34
CA SER A 270 -9.72 46.86 10.46
C SER A 270 -8.29 47.34 10.20
N GLN A 271 -7.32 46.43 10.02
CA GLN A 271 -5.89 46.75 9.93
C GLN A 271 -5.25 46.36 8.58
N LYS A 272 -6.04 45.94 7.57
CA LYS A 272 -5.50 45.72 6.22
C LYS A 272 -5.08 47.07 5.63
N PRO A 273 -3.78 47.32 5.36
CA PRO A 273 -3.38 48.52 4.65
C PRO A 273 -3.94 48.45 3.23
N HIS A 274 -4.59 49.54 2.81
CA HIS A 274 -5.06 49.75 1.44
C HIS A 274 -3.91 49.79 0.44
#